data_AF-A0A3D0RIT3-F1
#
_entry.id   AF-A0A3D0RIT3-F1
#
_cell.length_a   1.000
_cell.length_b   1.000
_cell.length_c   1.000
_cell.angle_alpha   90.00
_cell.angle_beta   90.00
_cell.angle_gamma   90.00
#
_symmetry.space_group_name_H-M   'P 1'
#
loop_
_entity.id
_entity.type
_entity.pdbx_description
1 polymer ?
#
loop_
_entity_poly.entity_id
_entity_poly.type
_entity_poly.pdbx_seq_one_letter_code
_entity_poly.pdbx_strand_id
1 'polypeptide(L)' 'MATIFSRIIAGEIPSYKIAEDDRFFAFLDINPMAKGHTLVVPKQEIDYIFDLDDSLLAGMALFAKKVA' A
#
# COMPACT_ATOMS: atom_id res chain seq x y z
N MET A 1 -11.80 -12.77 -2.76
CA MET A 1 -12.73 -12.11 -1.81
C MET A 1 -12.07 -10.78 -1.51
N ALA A 2 -12.73 -9.63 -1.72
CA ALA A 2 -12.05 -8.34 -1.57
C ALA A 2 -11.53 -8.17 -0.13
N THR A 3 -10.21 -7.93 -0.01
CA THR A 3 -9.56 -7.69 1.29
C THR A 3 -9.92 -6.31 1.84
N ILE A 4 -9.60 -6.05 3.11
CA ILE A 4 -9.75 -4.71 3.70
C ILE A 4 -8.94 -3.68 2.90
N PHE A 5 -7.71 -4.02 2.46
CA PHE A 5 -6.89 -3.13 1.65
C PHE A 5 -7.49 -2.88 0.26
N SER A 6 -8.04 -3.90 -0.40
CA SER A 6 -8.74 -3.74 -1.68
C SER A 6 -9.91 -2.75 -1.55
N ARG A 7 -10.67 -2.82 -0.44
CA ARG A 7 -11.78 -1.90 -0.16
C ARG A 7 -11.33 -0.48 0.20
N ILE A 8 -10.19 -0.33 0.86
CA ILE A 8 -9.55 0.97 1.11
C ILE A 8 -9.13 1.62 -0.21
N ILE A 9 -8.45 0.86 -1.09
CA ILE A 9 -8.00 1.31 -2.41
C ILE A 9 -9.19 1.70 -3.29
N ALA A 10 -10.30 0.94 -3.22
CA ALA A 10 -11.54 1.24 -3.93
C ALA A 10 -12.31 2.45 -3.36
N GLY A 11 -11.88 3.00 -2.22
CA GLY A 11 -12.55 4.12 -1.56
C GLY A 11 -13.83 3.75 -0.80
N GLU A 12 -14.11 2.46 -0.62
CA GLU A 12 -15.26 1.98 0.16
C GLU A 12 -15.04 2.13 1.67
N ILE A 13 -13.78 2.01 2.12
CA ILE A 13 -13.37 2.24 3.50
C ILE A 13 -12.48 3.48 3.53
N PRO A 14 -12.80 4.49 4.38
CA PRO A 14 -11.99 5.70 4.46
C PRO A 14 -10.60 5.39 5.02
N SER A 15 -9.60 6.11 4.50
CA SER A 15 -8.22 6.04 4.99
C SER A 15 -7.56 7.41 4.92
N TYR A 16 -6.50 7.62 5.70
CA TYR A 16 -5.63 8.78 5.56
C TYR A 16 -4.61 8.51 4.45
N LYS A 17 -5.02 8.75 3.20
CA LYS A 17 -4.15 8.60 2.04
C LYS A 17 -2.98 9.57 2.10
N ILE A 18 -1.77 9.04 1.92
CA ILE A 18 -0.51 9.80 1.90
C ILE A 18 -0.01 10.00 0.48
N ALA A 19 -0.01 8.93 -0.32
CA ALA A 19 0.40 8.96 -1.72
C ALA A 19 -0.32 7.86 -2.50
N GLU A 20 -0.43 8.06 -3.81
CA GLU A 20 -1.03 7.09 -4.72
C GLU A 20 -0.47 7.33 -6.12
N ASP A 21 -0.16 6.25 -6.83
CA ASP A 21 0.10 6.27 -8.27
C ASP A 21 -0.70 5.16 -8.98
N ASP A 22 -0.37 4.86 -10.24
CA ASP A 22 -1.09 3.87 -11.03
C ASP A 22 -0.97 2.44 -10.47
N ARG A 23 0.09 2.13 -9.71
CA ARG A 23 0.41 0.77 -9.25
C ARG A 23 0.40 0.61 -7.72
N PHE A 24 0.61 1.68 -6.97
CA PHE A 24 0.83 1.64 -5.52
C PHE A 24 -0.04 2.63 -4.77
N PHE A 25 -0.29 2.31 -3.50
CA PHE A 25 -1.11 3.11 -2.61
C PHE A 25 -0.45 3.17 -1.23
N ALA A 26 -0.39 4.37 -0.64
CA ALA A 26 0.15 4.59 0.69
C ALA A 26 -0.85 5.32 1.59
N PHE A 27 -1.02 4.81 2.81
CA PHE A 27 -1.95 5.36 3.79
C PHE A 27 -1.47 5.08 5.22
N LEU A 28 -1.93 5.88 6.18
CA LEU A 28 -1.55 5.70 7.58
C LEU A 28 -2.15 4.43 8.17
N ASP A 29 -1.35 3.76 9.00
CA ASP A 29 -1.83 2.67 9.84
C ASP A 29 -2.74 3.22 10.94
N ILE A 30 -3.87 2.53 11.18
CA ILE A 30 -4.81 2.80 12.27
C ILE A 30 -4.24 2.38 13.63
N ASN A 31 -3.36 1.37 13.66
CA ASN A 31 -2.66 0.91 14.87
C ASN A 31 -1.15 1.13 14.74
N PRO A 32 -0.69 2.40 14.72
CA PRO A 32 0.69 2.72 14.40
C PRO A 32 1.66 2.29 15.50
N MET A 33 2.81 1.73 15.09
CA MET A 33 3.93 1.47 16.00
C MET A 33 4.69 2.75 16.40
N ALA A 34 4.66 3.76 15.52
CA ALA A 34 5.26 5.07 15.74
C ALA A 34 4.47 6.15 14.97
N LYS A 35 4.64 7.41 15.37
CA LYS A 35 4.00 8.53 14.67
C LYS A 35 4.43 8.55 13.20
N GLY A 36 3.45 8.56 12.29
CA GLY A 36 3.70 8.55 10.85
C GLY A 36 3.87 7.15 10.24
N HIS A 37 3.62 6.07 11.00
CA HIS A 37 3.65 4.71 10.44
C HIS A 37 2.70 4.61 9.24
N THR A 38 3.29 4.39 8.06
CA THR A 38 2.61 4.41 6.77
C THR A 38 2.75 3.05 6.13
N LEU A 39 1.63 2.47 5.71
CA LEU A 39 1.60 1.23 4.95
C LEU A 39 1.68 1.55 3.47
N VAL A 40 2.56 0.85 2.76
CA VAL A 40 2.69 0.91 1.30
C VAL A 40 2.28 -0.44 0.74
N VAL A 41 1.31 -0.44 -0.16
CA VAL A 41 0.75 -1.67 -0.74
C VAL A 41 0.65 -1.56 -2.27
N PRO A 42 0.81 -2.67 -3.02
CA PRO A 42 0.43 -2.70 -4.42
C PRO A 42 -1.10 -2.62 -4.56
N LYS A 43 -1.57 -1.98 -5.63
CA LYS A 43 -2.99 -2.01 -6.01
C LYS A 43 -3.43 -3.38 -6.52
N GLN A 44 -2.48 -4.15 -7.03
CA GLN A 44 -2.71 -5.55 -7.38
C GLN A 44 -2.83 -6.38 -6.11
N GLU A 45 -3.93 -7.13 -5.98
CA GLU A 45 -4.20 -8.00 -4.83
C GLU A 45 -3.31 -9.24 -4.87
N ILE A 46 -2.18 -9.18 -4.14
CA ILE A 46 -1.23 -10.28 -3.94
C ILE A 46 -0.96 -10.39 -2.44
N ASP A 47 -1.12 -11.58 -1.89
CA ASP A 47 -1.07 -11.82 -0.44
C ASP A 47 0.37 -11.99 0.07
N TYR A 48 1.25 -12.62 -0.73
CA TYR A 48 2.58 -12.97 -0.29
C TYR A 48 3.69 -12.30 -1.10
N ILE A 49 4.72 -11.82 -0.40
CA ILE A 49 5.81 -11.05 -1.02
C ILE A 49 6.58 -11.83 -2.09
N PHE A 50 6.66 -13.16 -1.96
CA PHE A 50 7.35 -14.02 -2.93
C PHE A 50 6.54 -14.30 -4.21
N ASP A 51 5.27 -13.90 -4.23
CA ASP A 51 4.42 -13.97 -5.42
C ASP A 51 4.48 -12.67 -6.25
N LEU A 52 5.19 -11.64 -5.77
CA LEU A 52 5.43 -10.41 -6.52
C LEU A 52 6.49 -10.67 -7.60
N ASP A 53 6.26 -10.15 -8.81
CA ASP A 53 7.32 -10.07 -9.80
C ASP A 53 8.38 -9.01 -9.40
N ASP A 54 9.59 -9.17 -9.95
CA ASP A 54 10.73 -8.29 -9.64
C ASP A 54 10.44 -6.81 -9.92
N SER A 55 9.63 -6.49 -10.95
CA SER A 55 9.28 -5.11 -11.30
C SER A 55 8.35 -4.50 -10.26
N LEU A 56 7.35 -5.25 -9.82
CA LEU A 56 6.39 -4.81 -8.81
C LEU A 56 7.06 -4.63 -7.45
N LEU A 57 7.91 -5.58 -7.05
CA LEU A 57 8.69 -5.49 -5.80
C LEU A 57 9.63 -4.27 -5.82
N ALA A 58 10.43 -4.11 -6.88
CA ALA A 58 11.33 -2.96 -7.02
C ALA A 58 10.58 -1.63 -7.05
N GLY A 59 9.46 -1.58 -7.80
CA GLY A 59 8.60 -0.40 -7.86
C GLY A 59 8.04 -0.02 -6.49
N MET A 60 7.59 -1.01 -5.71
CA MET A 60 7.04 -0.79 -4.37
C MET A 60 8.09 -0.20 -3.43
N ALA A 61 9.33 -0.72 -3.45
CA ALA A 61 10.43 -0.20 -2.64
C ALA A 61 10.81 1.25 -3.04
N LEU A 62 10.83 1.55 -4.34
CA LEU A 62 11.10 2.90 -4.84
C LEU A 62 9.97 3.88 -4.50
N PHE A 63 8.73 3.44 -4.54
CA PHE A 63 7.58 4.22 -4.13
C PHE A 63 7.63 4.51 -2.62
N ALA A 64 7.91 3.51 -1.79
CA ALA A 64 8.07 3.68 -0.35
C ALA A 64 9.15 4.72 0.01
N LYS A 65 10.29 4.73 -0.71
CA LYS A 65 11.34 5.74 -0.55
C LYS A 65 10.90 7.19 -0.88
N LYS A 66 9.85 7.38 -1.68
CA LYS A 66 9.30 8.73 -1.93
C LYS A 66 8.39 9.20 -0.80
N VAL A 67 7.78 8.24 -0.10
CA VAL A 67 6.86 8.49 1.01
C VAL A 67 7.62 8.80 2.31
N ALA A 68 8.81 8.21 2.50
CA ALA A 68 9.64 8.35 3.69
C ALA A 68 11.12 8.64 3.37
#